data_AF-A0A2E3K9I3-F1
#
_entry.id   AF-A0A2E3K9I3-F1
#
_cell.length_a   1.000
_cell.length_b   1.000
_cell.length_c   1.000
_cell.angle_alpha   90.00
_cell.angle_beta   90.00
_cell.angle_gamma   90.00
#
_symmetry.space_group_name_H-M   'P 1'
#
loop_
_entity.id
_entity.type
_entity.pdbx_description
1 polymer ?
#
loop_
_entity_poly.entity_id
_entity_poly.type
_entity_poly.pdbx_seq_one_letter_code
_entity_poly.pdbx_strand_id
1 'polypeptide(L)'
;MQYTKKEIESFISEFFKKKDGVKVLKKIKNINLIESGLIDSLDLVTLSLKLEIKFKIKVNPNSSLTLKKFSNFDTLIDYIYKKCK
;
A
#
# COMPACT_ATOMS: atom_id res chain seq x y z
N MET A 1 -16.64 -1.97 -11.38
CA MET A 1 -16.51 -0.94 -10.32
C MET A 1 -15.14 -0.29 -10.50
N GLN A 2 -15.06 1.00 -10.81
CA GLN A 2 -13.79 1.69 -11.01
C GLN A 2 -13.48 2.50 -9.76
N TYR A 3 -12.42 2.11 -9.03
CA TYR A 3 -12.00 2.80 -7.81
C TYR A 3 -11.20 4.05 -8.16
N THR A 4 -11.45 5.15 -7.46
CA THR A 4 -10.68 6.38 -7.68
C THR A 4 -9.30 6.31 -7.00
N LYS A 5 -8.32 7.07 -7.50
CA LYS A 5 -6.99 7.18 -6.84
C LYS A 5 -7.12 7.66 -5.39
N LYS A 6 -8.10 8.53 -5.10
CA LYS A 6 -8.42 9.02 -3.73
C LYS A 6 -8.92 7.91 -2.80
N GLU A 7 -9.76 6.99 -3.28
CA GLU A 7 -10.25 5.88 -2.46
C GLU A 7 -9.13 4.89 -2.10
N ILE A 8 -8.22 4.64 -3.05
CA ILE A 8 -7.04 3.82 -2.83
C ILE A 8 -6.11 4.51 -1.83
N GLU A 9 -5.82 5.80 -2.03
CA GLU A 9 -5.00 6.59 -1.09
C GLU A 9 -5.60 6.57 0.33
N SER A 10 -6.91 6.76 0.45
CA SER A 10 -7.62 6.71 1.73
C SER A 10 -7.50 5.35 2.40
N PHE A 11 -7.71 4.27 1.65
CA PHE A 11 -7.58 2.91 2.18
C PHE A 11 -6.16 2.60 2.68
N ILE A 12 -5.14 2.96 1.90
CA ILE A 12 -3.75 2.72 2.29
C ILE A 12 -3.36 3.64 3.47
N SER A 13 -3.80 4.89 3.48
CA SER A 13 -3.56 5.81 4.61
C SER A 13 -4.18 5.26 5.90
N GLU A 14 -5.40 4.73 5.84
CA GLU A 14 -6.06 4.12 6.99
C GLU A 14 -5.35 2.86 7.47
N PHE A 15 -4.73 2.09 6.57
CA PHE A 15 -3.88 0.96 6.95
C PHE A 15 -2.71 1.42 7.83
N PHE A 16 -1.93 2.41 7.38
CA PHE A 16 -0.80 2.95 8.14
C PHE A 16 -1.23 3.64 9.43
N LYS A 17 -2.34 4.40 9.40
CA LYS A 17 -2.88 5.07 10.57
C LYS A 17 -3.30 4.09 11.66
N LYS A 18 -3.88 2.94 11.29
CA LYS A 18 -4.26 1.90 12.27
C LYS A 18 -3.06 1.20 12.89
N LYS A 19 -1.96 1.07 12.16
CA LYS A 19 -0.74 0.41 12.61
C LYS A 19 0.17 1.36 13.43
N ASP A 20 0.53 2.49 12.86
CA ASP A 20 1.56 3.41 13.38
C ASP A 20 1.00 4.73 13.93
N GLY A 21 -0.32 4.91 13.84
CA GLY A 21 -1.01 6.12 14.30
C GLY A 21 -1.01 7.27 13.27
N VAL A 22 -1.76 8.33 13.58
CA VAL A 22 -1.99 9.48 12.66
C VAL A 22 -0.69 10.21 12.29
N LYS A 23 0.32 10.20 13.16
CA LYS A 23 1.58 10.93 12.95
C LYS A 23 2.37 10.39 11.76
N VAL A 24 2.20 9.11 11.40
CA VAL A 24 2.93 8.47 10.30
C VAL A 24 2.58 9.10 8.95
N LEU A 25 1.34 9.56 8.78
CA LEU A 25 0.81 10.08 7.52
C LEU A 25 1.60 11.30 6.98
N LYS A 26 2.27 12.04 7.87
CA LYS A 26 3.13 13.17 7.49
C LYS A 26 4.45 12.72 6.87
N LYS A 27 4.92 11.51 7.18
CA LYS A 27 6.24 11.00 6.78
C LYS A 27 6.16 9.98 5.63
N ILE A 28 5.08 9.19 5.53
CA ILE A 28 4.94 8.12 4.52
C ILE A 28 5.15 8.56 3.07
N LYS A 29 4.88 9.83 2.74
CA LYS A 29 5.05 10.35 1.37
C LYS A 29 6.52 10.58 0.98
N ASN A 30 7.42 10.73 1.95
CA ASN A 30 8.81 11.18 1.73
C ASN A 30 9.87 10.16 2.16
N ILE A 31 9.47 8.93 2.52
CA ILE A 31 10.40 7.89 2.99
C ILE A 31 10.20 6.59 2.21
N ASN A 32 11.22 5.75 2.22
CA ASN A 32 11.07 4.38 1.77
C ASN A 32 10.36 3.56 2.87
N LEU A 33 9.14 3.10 2.60
CA LEU A 33 8.26 2.41 3.55
C LEU A 33 8.84 1.07 4.03
N ILE A 34 9.62 0.39 3.18
CA ILE A 34 10.24 -0.90 3.52
C ILE A 34 11.51 -0.65 4.34
N GLU A 35 12.41 0.20 3.85
CA GLU A 35 13.67 0.49 4.56
C GLU A 35 13.45 1.19 5.90
N SER A 36 12.38 1.98 6.03
CA SER A 36 12.00 2.62 7.30
C SER A 36 11.34 1.67 8.30
N GLY A 37 11.03 0.42 7.91
CA GLY A 37 10.33 -0.56 8.74
C GLY A 37 8.83 -0.31 8.88
N LEU A 38 8.25 0.65 8.13
CA LEU A 38 6.80 0.88 8.13
C LEU A 38 6.02 -0.23 7.42
N ILE A 39 6.63 -0.89 6.45
CA ILE A 39 6.14 -2.12 5.84
C ILE A 39 7.17 -3.21 6.09
N ASP A 40 6.78 -4.22 6.87
CA ASP A 40 7.53 -5.47 6.99
C ASP A 40 6.92 -6.58 6.10
N SER A 41 7.58 -7.73 6.04
CA SER A 41 7.12 -8.95 5.38
C SER A 41 5.68 -9.34 5.76
N LEU A 42 5.30 -9.23 7.03
CA LEU A 42 3.92 -9.50 7.46
C LEU A 42 2.92 -8.46 6.94
N ASP A 43 3.32 -7.19 6.83
CA ASP A 43 2.49 -6.14 6.27
C ASP A 43 2.28 -6.34 4.77
N LEU A 44 3.30 -6.79 4.04
CA LEU A 44 3.18 -7.09 2.61
C LEU A 44 2.13 -8.17 2.36
N VAL A 45 2.15 -9.25 3.14
CA VAL A 45 1.15 -10.32 3.07
C VAL A 45 -0.23 -9.78 3.44
N THR A 46 -0.33 -9.04 4.55
CA THR A 46 -1.59 -8.49 5.04
C THR A 46 -2.22 -7.49 4.06
N LEU A 47 -1.43 -6.56 3.51
CA LEU A 47 -1.86 -5.62 2.49
C LEU A 47 -2.32 -6.37 1.25
N SER A 48 -1.57 -7.35 0.77
CA SER A 48 -1.93 -8.14 -0.42
C SER A 48 -3.30 -8.81 -0.26
N LEU A 49 -3.57 -9.42 0.89
CA LEU A 49 -4.87 -10.02 1.20
C LEU A 49 -5.99 -8.97 1.26
N LYS A 50 -5.76 -7.84 1.94
CA LYS A 50 -6.78 -6.79 2.03
C LYS A 50 -7.08 -6.14 0.67
N LEU A 51 -6.08 -6.01 -0.21
CA LEU A 51 -6.24 -5.53 -1.57
C LEU A 51 -7.07 -6.52 -2.42
N GLU A 52 -6.87 -7.82 -2.24
CA GLU A 52 -7.67 -8.85 -2.90
C GLU A 52 -9.13 -8.79 -2.44
N ILE A 53 -9.38 -8.68 -1.13
CA ILE A 53 -10.74 -8.61 -0.58
C ILE A 53 -11.46 -7.34 -1.07
N LYS A 54 -10.83 -6.18 -0.92
CA LYS A 54 -11.47 -4.88 -1.17
C LYS A 54 -11.53 -4.53 -2.66
N PHE A 55 -10.41 -4.67 -3.37
CA PHE A 55 -10.30 -4.22 -4.76
C PHE A 55 -10.35 -5.36 -5.78
N LYS A 56 -10.44 -6.62 -5.33
CA LYS A 56 -10.35 -7.81 -6.21
C LYS A 56 -9.03 -7.89 -6.98
N ILE A 57 -7.97 -7.31 -6.42
CA ILE A 57 -6.63 -7.34 -7.02
C ILE A 57 -5.75 -8.37 -6.31
N LYS A 58 -5.17 -9.29 -7.08
CA LYS A 58 -4.09 -10.16 -6.61
C LYS A 58 -2.73 -9.49 -6.76
N VAL A 59 -2.00 -9.41 -5.66
CA VAL A 59 -0.62 -8.92 -5.58
C VAL A 59 0.23 -10.03 -4.97
N ASN A 60 1.39 -10.33 -5.58
CA ASN A 60 2.34 -11.27 -5.00
C ASN A 60 3.25 -10.51 -4.02
N PRO A 61 3.15 -10.73 -2.70
CA PRO A 61 3.93 -9.98 -1.70
C PRO A 61 5.45 -10.20 -1.83
N ASN A 62 5.87 -11.33 -2.40
CA ASN A 62 7.27 -11.73 -2.52
C ASN A 62 7.91 -11.31 -3.85
N SER A 63 7.15 -10.70 -4.77
CA SER A 63 7.70 -10.28 -6.05
C SER A 63 8.56 -9.02 -5.89
N SER A 64 9.73 -9.02 -6.52
CA SER A 64 10.61 -7.84 -6.59
C SER A 64 9.89 -6.60 -7.12
N LEU A 65 8.91 -6.78 -8.01
CA LEU A 65 8.06 -5.69 -8.50
C LEU A 65 7.21 -5.11 -7.36
N THR A 66 6.56 -5.95 -6.57
CA THR A 66 5.74 -5.52 -5.43
C THR A 66 6.58 -4.78 -4.42
N LEU A 67 7.74 -5.34 -4.03
CA LEU A 67 8.67 -4.69 -3.11
C LEU A 67 9.08 -3.31 -3.61
N LYS A 68 9.45 -3.19 -4.90
CA LYS A 68 9.81 -1.92 -5.51
C LYS A 68 8.64 -0.93 -5.62
N LYS A 69 7.41 -1.40 -5.80
CA LYS A 69 6.23 -0.52 -5.87
C LYS A 69 5.73 -0.13 -4.50
N PHE A 70 5.92 -0.97 -3.49
CA PHE A 70 5.48 -0.75 -2.12
C PHE A 70 6.51 0.02 -1.29
N SER A 71 7.72 0.22 -1.80
CA SER A 71 8.74 1.05 -1.16
C SER A 71 8.35 2.53 -1.06
N ASN A 72 7.53 3.05 -1.98
CA ASN A 72 7.06 4.44 -1.91
C ASN A 72 5.52 4.51 -1.96
N PHE A 73 4.95 5.42 -1.17
CA PHE A 73 3.51 5.57 -1.03
C PHE A 73 2.81 5.92 -2.36
N ASP A 74 3.35 6.84 -3.16
CA ASP A 74 2.72 7.24 -4.42
C ASP A 74 2.81 6.13 -5.47
N THR A 75 3.94 5.42 -5.52
CA THR A 75 4.12 4.29 -6.44
C THR A 75 3.23 3.10 -6.07
N LEU A 76 2.98 2.90 -4.77
CA LEU A 76 2.08 1.88 -4.26
C LEU A 76 0.65 2.19 -4.71
N ILE A 77 0.20 3.43 -4.54
CA ILE A 77 -1.15 3.85 -4.96
C ILE A 77 -1.31 3.73 -6.48
N ASP A 78 -0.34 4.20 -7.25
CA ASP A 78 -0.36 4.09 -8.72
C ASP A 78 -0.40 2.64 -9.20
N TYR A 79 0.36 1.76 -8.55
CA TYR A 79 0.38 0.33 -8.86
C TYR A 79 -0.98 -0.33 -8.65
N ILE A 80 -1.65 -0.02 -7.52
CA ILE A 80 -2.99 -0.54 -7.23
C ILE A 80 -4.00 0.05 -8.21
N TYR A 81 -3.95 1.36 -8.44
CA TYR A 81 -4.88 2.05 -9.34
C TYR A 81 -4.82 1.48 -10.77
N LYS A 82 -3.62 1.20 -11.28
CA LYS A 82 -3.42 0.56 -12.59
C LYS A 82 -3.95 -0.87 -12.65
N LYS A 83 -3.95 -1.61 -11.54
CA LYS A 83 -4.52 -2.96 -11.46
C LYS A 83 -6.04 -2.98 -11.25
N CYS A 84 -6.63 -1.88 -10.78
CA CYS A 84 -8.09 -1.70 -10.64
C CYS A 84 -8.76 -1.34 -11.99
N LYS A 85 -7.98 -0.88 -12.96
CA LYS A 85 -8.46 -0.48 -14.29
C LYS A 85 -8.55 -1.68 -15.20
#